data_AF-A0A2V8E3H9-F1
#
_entry.id   AF-A0A2V8E3H9-F1
#
_cell.length_a   1.000
_cell.length_b   1.000
_cell.length_c   1.000
_cell.angle_alpha   90.00
_cell.angle_beta   90.00
_cell.angle_gamma   90.00
#
_symmetry.space_group_name_H-M   'P 1'
#
loop_
_entity.id
_entity.type
_entity.pdbx_description
1 polymer ?
#
loop_
_entity_poly.entity_id
_entity_poly.type
_entity_poly.pdbx_seq_one_letter_code
_entity_poly.pdbx_strand_id
1 'polypeptide(L)'
;MTVMVAWISGLPFRQALVRGQTGPDALIPLDQQRQLTEDQPFYTLAVIGLPLRLAAQGGTIDELKTKTALKPNRKDRIAPADIRAFGDGDQSVRVEFLFPKANAIALGDKEVEFITKLGNVELTKKFKLADMMVGGRLAL
;
A
#
# COMPACT_ATOMS: atom_id res chain seq x y z
N MET A 1 -20.99 1.93 -1.44
CA MET A 1 -19.71 2.44 -2.00
C MET A 1 -18.60 1.93 -1.11
N THR A 2 -17.59 1.26 -1.67
CA THR A 2 -16.57 0.56 -0.88
C THR A 2 -15.20 1.07 -1.28
N VAL A 3 -14.51 1.72 -0.35
CA VAL A 3 -13.10 2.11 -0.49
C VAL A 3 -12.26 1.02 0.18
N MET A 4 -11.26 0.51 -0.51
CA MET A 4 -10.37 -0.53 0.00
C MET A 4 -8.97 0.03 0.20
N VAL A 5 -8.37 -0.24 1.36
CA VAL A 5 -6.94 0.03 1.62
C VAL A 5 -6.20 -1.29 1.61
N ALA A 6 -5.25 -1.44 0.69
CA ALA A 6 -4.49 -2.66 0.49
C ALA A 6 -2.99 -2.39 0.58
N TRP A 7 -2.25 -3.36 1.12
CA TRP A 7 -0.79 -3.34 1.13
C TRP A 7 -0.28 -4.08 -0.10
N ILE A 8 0.15 -3.33 -1.12
CA ILE A 8 0.40 -3.87 -2.46
C ILE A 8 1.87 -4.22 -2.73
N SER A 9 2.80 -3.73 -1.91
CA SER A 9 4.21 -4.15 -1.96
C SER A 9 4.43 -5.57 -1.39
N GLY A 10 3.47 -6.08 -0.61
CA GLY A 10 3.53 -7.40 -0.01
C GLY A 10 3.60 -8.51 -1.05
N LEU A 11 4.47 -9.51 -0.80
CA LEU A 11 4.66 -10.69 -1.66
C LEU A 11 3.37 -11.37 -2.16
N PRO A 12 2.35 -11.67 -1.33
CA PRO A 12 1.14 -12.35 -1.82
C PRO A 12 0.36 -11.51 -2.82
N PHE A 13 0.35 -10.17 -2.68
CA PHE A 13 -0.36 -9.30 -3.62
C PHE A 13 0.36 -9.26 -4.97
N ARG A 14 1.69 -9.18 -4.97
CA ARG A 14 2.48 -9.25 -6.21
C ARG A 14 2.37 -10.63 -6.87
N GLN A 15 2.39 -11.71 -6.10
CA GLN A 15 2.15 -13.06 -6.62
C GLN A 15 0.75 -13.19 -7.24
N ALA A 16 -0.28 -12.63 -6.62
CA ALA A 16 -1.64 -12.61 -7.16
C ALA A 16 -1.72 -11.77 -8.46
N LEU A 17 -1.04 -10.62 -8.53
CA LEU A 17 -0.98 -9.78 -9.73
C LEU A 17 -0.32 -10.52 -10.90
N VAL A 18 0.81 -11.17 -10.65
CA VAL A 18 1.53 -11.97 -11.66
C VAL A 18 0.66 -13.13 -12.13
N ARG A 19 0.04 -13.89 -11.21
CA ARG A 19 -0.88 -14.98 -11.57
C ARG A 19 -2.10 -14.50 -12.35
N GLY A 20 -2.63 -13.31 -12.04
CA GLY A 20 -3.73 -12.70 -12.80
C GLY A 20 -3.35 -12.33 -14.23
N GLN A 21 -2.09 -11.98 -14.49
CA GLN A 21 -1.59 -11.65 -15.82
C GLN A 21 -1.18 -12.86 -16.66
N THR A 22 -0.67 -13.93 -16.02
CA THR A 22 -0.16 -15.12 -16.72
C THR A 22 -1.18 -16.27 -16.80
N GLY A 23 -2.27 -16.22 -16.02
CA GLY A 23 -3.25 -17.31 -15.89
C GLY A 23 -2.91 -18.28 -14.75
N PRO A 24 -3.90 -19.02 -14.21
CA PRO A 24 -3.76 -19.79 -12.96
C PRO A 24 -2.73 -20.94 -13.01
N ASP A 25 -2.45 -21.49 -14.19
CA ASP A 25 -1.55 -22.65 -14.38
C ASP A 25 -0.24 -22.31 -15.11
N ALA A 26 0.03 -21.03 -15.36
CA ALA A 26 1.26 -20.65 -16.04
C ALA A 26 2.45 -20.61 -15.08
N LEU A 27 3.52 -21.31 -15.45
CA LEU A 27 4.83 -21.20 -14.80
C LEU A 27 5.28 -19.74 -14.83
N ILE A 28 5.36 -19.11 -13.64
CA ILE A 28 5.88 -17.75 -13.50
C ILE A 28 7.33 -17.75 -14.02
N PRO A 29 7.65 -17.00 -15.09
CA PRO A 29 9.00 -16.91 -15.63
C PRO A 29 10.03 -16.54 -14.56
N LEU A 30 11.24 -17.12 -14.64
CA LEU A 30 12.29 -16.94 -13.64
C LEU A 30 12.65 -15.46 -13.39
N ASP A 31 12.58 -14.62 -14.43
CA ASP A 31 12.83 -13.18 -14.33
C ASP A 31 11.73 -12.43 -13.55
N GLN A 32 10.47 -12.86 -13.67
CA GLN A 32 9.37 -12.33 -12.84
C GLN A 32 9.49 -12.80 -11.38
N GLN A 33 9.99 -14.03 -11.14
CA GLN A 33 10.29 -14.48 -9.77
C GLN A 33 11.41 -13.64 -9.12
N ARG A 34 12.41 -13.20 -9.89
CA ARG A 34 13.46 -12.30 -9.39
C ARG A 34 12.91 -10.92 -9.02
N GLN A 35 12.05 -10.33 -9.84
CA GLN A 35 11.36 -9.06 -9.51
C GLN A 35 10.40 -9.19 -8.30
N LEU A 36 9.84 -10.37 -8.06
CA LEU A 36 9.07 -10.66 -6.84
C LEU A 36 9.97 -10.71 -5.59
N THR A 37 11.25 -11.07 -5.76
CA THR A 37 12.22 -11.27 -4.68
C THR A 37 13.11 -10.05 -4.44
N GLU A 38 13.16 -9.09 -5.37
CA GLU A 38 13.87 -7.82 -5.17
C GLU A 38 13.31 -7.05 -3.97
N ASP A 39 14.23 -6.62 -3.11
CA ASP A 39 13.89 -5.81 -1.94
C ASP A 39 13.50 -4.41 -2.43
N GLN A 40 12.18 -4.18 -2.49
CA GLN A 40 11.68 -2.86 -2.88
C GLN A 40 12.02 -1.83 -1.80
N PRO A 41 12.49 -0.64 -2.18
CA PRO A 41 12.89 0.40 -1.22
C PRO A 41 11.69 1.03 -0.49
N PHE A 42 10.46 0.74 -0.91
CA PHE A 42 9.23 1.31 -0.37
C PHE A 42 8.24 0.24 0.10
N TYR A 43 7.53 0.53 1.19
CA TYR A 43 6.24 -0.05 1.49
C TYR A 43 5.18 0.72 0.68
N THR A 44 4.40 0.02 -0.13
CA THR A 44 3.40 0.64 -1.00
C THR A 44 2.01 0.25 -0.55
N LEU A 45 1.22 1.24 -0.14
CA LEU A 45 -0.19 1.06 0.19
C LEU A 45 -1.05 1.71 -0.89
N ALA A 46 -2.12 1.04 -1.29
CA ALA A 46 -3.09 1.54 -2.26
C ALA A 46 -4.44 1.77 -1.61
N VAL A 47 -5.03 2.92 -1.89
CA VAL A 47 -6.45 3.22 -1.66
C VAL A 47 -7.16 3.06 -3.00
N ILE A 48 -8.05 2.08 -3.11
CA ILE A 48 -8.71 1.64 -4.34
C ILE A 48 -10.20 1.97 -4.27
N GLY A 49 -10.79 2.37 -5.40
CA GLY A 49 -12.19 2.77 -5.48
C GLY A 49 -12.50 4.13 -4.84
N LEU A 50 -11.50 5.03 -4.74
CA LEU A 50 -11.70 6.36 -4.18
C LEU A 50 -12.45 7.24 -5.18
N PRO A 51 -13.63 7.81 -4.85
CA PRO A 51 -14.36 8.68 -5.77
C PRO A 51 -13.53 9.90 -6.19
N LEU A 52 -13.57 10.25 -7.47
CA LEU A 52 -12.79 11.37 -8.01
C LEU A 52 -13.04 12.69 -7.26
N ARG A 53 -14.29 12.92 -6.82
CA ARG A 53 -14.66 14.11 -6.02
C ARG A 53 -13.99 14.16 -4.66
N LEU A 54 -13.72 13.01 -4.02
CA LEU A 54 -13.00 12.93 -2.75
C LEU A 54 -11.49 13.05 -2.96
N ALA A 55 -10.96 12.43 -4.01
CA ALA A 55 -9.56 12.57 -4.38
C ALA A 55 -9.19 14.05 -4.65
N ALA A 56 -10.04 14.78 -5.37
CA ALA A 56 -9.86 16.20 -5.65
C ALA A 56 -9.90 17.09 -4.38
N GLN A 57 -10.56 16.65 -3.31
CA GLN A 57 -10.58 17.35 -2.02
C GLN A 57 -9.31 17.13 -1.19
N GLY A 58 -8.45 16.18 -1.58
CA GLY A 58 -7.18 15.91 -0.90
C GLY A 58 -6.17 17.05 -0.99
N GLY A 59 -6.36 17.99 -1.93
CA GLY A 59 -5.43 19.07 -2.21
C GLY A 59 -4.30 18.62 -3.13
N THR A 60 -3.16 19.32 -3.05
CA THR A 60 -1.96 18.95 -3.81
C THR A 60 -1.31 17.69 -3.25
N ILE A 61 -0.43 17.05 -4.03
CA ILE A 61 0.33 15.88 -3.57
C ILE A 61 1.14 16.21 -2.32
N ASP A 62 1.79 17.38 -2.26
CA ASP A 62 2.59 17.78 -1.10
C ASP A 62 1.75 17.97 0.16
N GLU A 63 0.58 18.59 0.03
CA GLU A 63 -0.37 18.67 1.16
C GLU A 63 -0.80 17.28 1.63
N LEU A 64 -1.11 16.39 0.69
CA LEU A 64 -1.52 15.03 1.01
C LEU A 64 -0.39 14.25 1.70
N LYS A 65 0.88 14.47 1.34
CA LYS A 65 2.04 13.90 2.04
C LYS A 65 2.10 14.33 3.51
N THR A 66 1.81 15.60 3.82
CA THR A 66 1.79 16.07 5.22
C THR A 66 0.64 15.50 6.04
N LYS A 67 -0.47 15.15 5.37
CA LYS A 67 -1.71 14.62 5.95
C LYS A 67 -1.76 13.09 5.96
N THR A 68 -0.71 12.42 5.49
CA THR A 68 -0.66 10.97 5.37
C THR A 68 0.53 10.42 6.15
N ALA A 69 0.31 9.33 6.88
CA ALA A 69 1.36 8.66 7.61
C ALA A 69 1.10 7.17 7.75
N LEU A 70 2.18 6.42 7.82
CA LEU A 70 2.21 5.05 8.28
C LEU A 70 2.81 5.05 9.70
N LYS A 71 2.09 4.51 10.67
CA LYS A 71 2.47 4.54 12.08
C LYS A 71 2.65 3.11 12.60
N PRO A 72 3.87 2.58 12.58
CA PRO A 72 4.17 1.32 13.26
C PRO A 72 4.05 1.52 14.77
N ASN A 73 3.61 0.49 15.48
CA ASN A 73 3.53 0.57 16.93
C ASN A 73 4.91 0.85 17.54
N ARG A 74 4.95 1.71 18.56
CA ARG A 74 6.18 2.05 19.31
C ARG A 74 7.33 2.61 18.47
N LYS A 75 7.06 3.04 17.23
CA LYS A 75 8.03 3.71 16.35
C LYS A 75 7.48 5.05 15.87
N ASP A 76 8.38 5.87 15.34
CA ASP A 76 8.00 7.13 14.72
C ASP A 76 7.14 6.90 13.49
N ARG A 77 6.28 7.89 13.22
CA ARG A 77 5.48 7.92 11.99
C ARG A 77 6.39 8.02 10.77
N ILE A 78 6.06 7.28 9.73
CA ILE A 78 6.71 7.27 8.44
C ILE A 78 5.84 8.08 7.48
N ALA A 79 6.37 9.18 6.96
CA ALA A 79 5.70 9.97 5.92
C ALA A 79 5.92 9.31 4.54
N PRO A 80 4.95 9.44 3.61
CA PRO A 80 5.16 8.95 2.25
C PRO A 80 6.22 9.79 1.54
N ALA A 81 7.18 9.12 0.89
CA ALA A 81 8.15 9.77 0.02
C ALA A 81 7.49 10.22 -1.29
N ASP A 82 6.53 9.44 -1.80
CA ASP A 82 5.83 9.69 -3.05
C ASP A 82 4.36 9.27 -2.97
N ILE A 83 3.50 9.92 -3.76
CA ILE A 83 2.08 9.57 -3.90
C ILE A 83 1.73 9.62 -5.38
N ARG A 84 1.13 8.54 -5.87
CA ARG A 84 0.77 8.37 -7.28
C ARG A 84 -0.72 8.11 -7.41
N ALA A 85 -1.38 8.82 -8.32
CA ALA A 85 -2.80 8.62 -8.60
C ALA A 85 -2.97 8.04 -10.00
N PHE A 86 -3.83 7.03 -10.10
CA PHE A 86 -4.17 6.32 -11.32
C PHE A 86 -5.68 6.34 -11.50
N GLY A 87 -6.15 6.53 -12.73
CA GLY A 87 -7.57 6.34 -13.05
C GLY A 87 -7.97 4.88 -12.81
N ASP A 88 -9.12 4.67 -12.18
CA ASP A 88 -9.66 3.36 -11.83
C ASP A 88 -11.14 3.33 -12.23
N GLY A 89 -11.39 3.39 -13.55
CA GLY A 89 -12.72 3.61 -14.14
C GLY A 89 -13.11 5.09 -14.26
N ASP A 90 -14.36 5.37 -14.66
CA ASP A 90 -14.80 6.72 -15.03
C ASP A 90 -15.01 7.67 -13.84
N GLN A 91 -15.23 7.14 -12.63
CA GLN A 91 -15.57 7.95 -11.45
C GLN A 91 -14.73 7.64 -10.20
N SER A 92 -13.73 6.77 -10.32
CA SER A 92 -12.85 6.38 -9.24
C SER A 92 -11.39 6.48 -9.61
N VAL A 93 -10.56 6.68 -8.60
CA VAL A 93 -9.11 6.66 -8.70
C VAL A 93 -8.53 5.68 -7.70
N ARG A 94 -7.39 5.11 -8.08
CA ARG A 94 -6.49 4.40 -7.20
C ARG A 94 -5.37 5.34 -6.81
N VAL A 95 -5.12 5.47 -5.51
CA VAL A 95 -4.01 6.28 -5.00
C VAL A 95 -3.02 5.37 -4.29
N GLU A 96 -1.77 5.39 -4.73
CA GLU A 96 -0.67 4.64 -4.16
C GLU A 96 0.23 5.57 -3.34
N PHE A 97 0.56 5.14 -2.13
CA PHE A 97 1.39 5.85 -1.17
C PHE A 97 2.67 5.04 -0.95
N LEU A 98 3.81 5.63 -1.27
CA LEU A 98 5.12 4.98 -1.21
C LEU A 98 5.85 5.46 0.05
N PHE A 99 6.00 4.58 1.04
CA PHE A 99 6.67 4.87 2.30
C PHE A 99 8.08 4.27 2.30
N PRO A 100 9.14 5.03 2.60
CA PRO A 100 10.49 4.49 2.59
C PRO A 100 10.68 3.43 3.67
N LYS A 101 11.36 2.32 3.35
CA LYS A 101 11.71 1.25 4.31
C LYS A 101 12.87 1.61 5.25
N ALA A 102 13.23 2.89 5.37
CA ALA A 102 14.36 3.36 6.20
C ALA A 102 14.26 2.89 7.66
N ASN A 103 13.03 2.86 8.20
CA ASN A 103 12.72 2.22 9.48
C ASN A 103 11.96 0.92 9.23
N ALA A 104 12.69 -0.19 9.20
CA ALA A 104 12.11 -1.50 8.94
C ALA A 104 10.99 -1.82 9.94
N ILE A 105 9.82 -2.16 9.41
CA ILE A 105 8.68 -2.66 10.17
C ILE A 105 8.91 -4.15 10.42
N ALA A 106 8.86 -4.56 11.68
CA ALA A 106 9.13 -5.91 12.11
C ALA A 106 7.90 -6.51 12.81
N LEU A 107 7.80 -7.84 12.86
CA LEU A 107 6.68 -8.53 13.50
C LEU A 107 6.48 -8.12 14.97
N GLY A 108 7.57 -7.75 15.66
CA GLY A 108 7.54 -7.23 17.04
C GLY A 108 6.76 -5.92 17.21
N ASP A 109 6.54 -5.17 16.13
CA ASP A 109 5.70 -3.97 16.14
C ASP A 109 4.21 -4.34 16.27
N LYS A 110 3.82 -5.60 16.02
CA LYS A 110 2.44 -6.15 16.12
C LYS A 110 1.44 -5.55 15.12
N GLU A 111 1.36 -4.23 15.03
CA GLU A 111 0.43 -3.52 14.18
C GLU A 111 1.06 -2.28 13.55
N VAL A 112 0.49 -1.89 12.40
CA VAL A 112 0.81 -0.67 11.69
C VAL A 112 -0.48 0.01 11.30
N GLU A 113 -0.59 1.30 11.57
CA GLU A 113 -1.75 2.10 11.24
C GLU A 113 -1.44 3.02 10.07
N PHE A 114 -2.21 2.90 8.99
CA PHE A 114 -2.22 3.86 7.90
C PHE A 114 -3.30 4.91 8.17
N ILE A 115 -2.93 6.18 8.03
CA ILE A 115 -3.83 7.32 8.21
C ILE A 115 -3.62 8.26 7.02
N THR A 116 -4.70 8.67 6.37
CA THR A 116 -4.67 9.73 5.35
C THR A 116 -5.90 10.61 5.47
N LYS A 117 -5.73 11.92 5.28
CA LYS A 117 -6.84 12.88 5.30
C LYS A 117 -7.05 13.49 3.92
N LEU A 118 -8.27 13.29 3.40
CA LEU A 118 -8.73 13.78 2.10
C LEU A 118 -9.82 14.82 2.34
N GLY A 119 -9.44 16.09 2.32
CA GLY A 119 -10.32 17.20 2.71
C GLY A 119 -10.84 17.03 4.14
N ASN A 120 -12.15 16.83 4.26
CA ASN A 120 -12.84 16.67 5.55
C ASN A 120 -12.99 15.20 5.98
N VAL A 121 -12.57 14.25 5.12
CA VAL A 121 -12.66 12.82 5.40
C VAL A 121 -11.30 12.29 5.85
N GLU A 122 -11.28 11.57 6.96
CA GLU A 122 -10.10 10.85 7.44
C GLU A 122 -10.30 9.35 7.18
N LEU A 123 -9.32 8.73 6.53
CA LEU A 123 -9.30 7.31 6.25
C LEU A 123 -8.20 6.66 7.08
N THR A 124 -8.60 5.74 7.96
CA THR A 124 -7.70 5.03 8.85
C THR A 124 -7.83 3.53 8.66
N LYS A 125 -6.70 2.83 8.54
CA LYS A 125 -6.64 1.37 8.41
C LYS A 125 -5.53 0.81 9.27
N LYS A 126 -5.89 -0.08 10.19
CA LYS A 126 -4.94 -0.88 10.97
C LYS A 126 -4.64 -2.19 10.27
N PHE A 127 -3.36 -2.54 10.24
CA PHE A 127 -2.83 -3.80 9.72
C PHE A 127 -2.16 -4.56 10.87
N LYS A 128 -2.68 -5.75 11.19
CA LYS A 128 -2.03 -6.65 12.14
C LYS A 128 -0.93 -7.42 11.41
N LEU A 129 0.31 -7.26 11.83
CA LEU A 129 1.46 -7.86 11.16
C LEU A 129 1.45 -9.39 11.22
N ALA A 130 0.85 -9.97 12.27
CA ALA A 130 0.63 -11.41 12.36
C ALA A 130 -0.25 -11.94 11.22
N ASP A 131 -1.24 -11.17 10.78
CA ASP A 131 -2.15 -11.55 9.68
C ASP A 131 -1.51 -11.33 8.29
N MET A 132 -0.39 -10.61 8.25
CA MET A 132 0.39 -10.34 7.03
C MET A 132 1.57 -11.30 6.84
N MET A 133 1.64 -12.36 7.65
CA MET A 133 2.63 -13.41 7.53
C MET A 133 2.24 -14.36 6.39
N VAL A 134 3.15 -14.55 5.43
CA VAL A 134 3.00 -15.52 4.34
C VAL A 134 4.22 -16.43 4.32
N GLY A 135 3.99 -17.75 4.37
CA GLY A 135 5.08 -18.73 4.39
C GLY A 135 6.06 -18.55 5.55
N GLY A 136 5.57 -18.05 6.70
CA GLY A 136 6.41 -17.81 7.88
C GLY A 136 7.28 -16.55 7.81
N ARG A 137 7.10 -15.69 6.79
CA ARG A 137 7.77 -14.39 6.68
C ARG A 137 6.77 -13.25 6.60
N LEU A 138 7.16 -12.11 7.15
CA LEU A 138 6.36 -10.90 7.11
C LEU A 138 6.34 -10.36 5.68
N ALA A 139 5.15 -10.31 5.07
CA ALA A 139 5.00 -9.98 3.65
C ALA A 139 4.56 -8.52 3.46
N LEU A 140 5.51 -7.60 3.63
CA LEU A 140 5.35 -6.14 3.43
C LEU A 140 6.00 -5.67 2.13
#